data_AF-A0A945UPH0-F1
#
_entry.id   AF-A0A945UPH0-F1
#
_cell.length_a   1.000
_cell.length_b   1.000
_cell.length_c   1.000
_cell.angle_alpha   90.00
_cell.angle_beta   90.00
_cell.angle_gamma   90.00
#
_symmetry.space_group_name_H-M   'P 1'
#
loop_
_entity.id
_entity.type
_entity.pdbx_description
1 polymer ?
#
loop_
_entity_poly.entity_id
_entity_poly.type
_entity_poly.pdbx_seq_one_letter_code
_entity_poly.pdbx_strand_id
1 'polypeptide(L)'
;MLAVSLPAQEVQQHGVVFEEWVREEFFGGYTPESYTQKWDIPAGANLRFGGYPVNPKATKYRSPVGLGDALRQYDIAEPFILLLGFWQQDDDVKRFVNITPVTIHPETWRMMWGPVTREDLERLNSLIKDRSIDYREVRNLAQEIEEAGAVQRLSDRA
;
A
#
# COMPACT_ATOMS: atom_id res chain seq x y z
N MET A 1 -20.64 13.10 -32.38
CA MET A 1 -19.69 12.03 -32.05
C MET A 1 -19.88 11.69 -30.58
N LEU A 2 -20.34 10.48 -30.28
CA LEU A 2 -20.51 9.98 -28.91
C LEU A 2 -19.17 9.47 -28.40
N ALA A 3 -18.65 10.06 -27.33
CA ALA A 3 -17.48 9.56 -26.63
C ALA A 3 -17.89 8.30 -25.85
N VAL A 4 -17.40 7.14 -26.29
CA VAL A 4 -17.50 5.90 -25.53
C VAL A 4 -16.53 6.01 -24.36
N SER A 5 -17.08 6.19 -23.15
CA SER A 5 -16.32 6.02 -21.92
C SER A 5 -15.95 4.56 -21.81
N LEU A 6 -14.68 4.21 -22.05
CA LEU A 6 -14.17 2.90 -21.70
C LEU A 6 -14.20 2.80 -20.18
N PRO A 7 -14.78 1.74 -19.59
CA PRO A 7 -14.68 1.54 -18.15
C PRO A 7 -13.19 1.43 -17.81
N ALA A 8 -12.74 2.22 -16.85
CA ALA A 8 -11.44 2.02 -16.20
C ALA A 8 -11.52 0.70 -15.43
N GLN A 9 -11.36 -0.41 -16.15
CA GLN A 9 -11.42 -1.74 -15.58
C GLN A 9 -10.14 -1.96 -14.78
N GLU A 10 -10.32 -2.03 -13.47
CA GLU A 10 -9.25 -1.96 -12.50
C GLU A 10 -8.28 -3.15 -12.67
N VAL A 11 -7.01 -2.82 -12.94
CA VAL A 11 -5.85 -3.75 -13.04
C VAL A 11 -5.51 -4.39 -11.66
N GLN A 12 -6.42 -4.35 -10.69
CA GLN A 12 -6.22 -4.76 -9.29
C GLN A 12 -6.80 -6.13 -8.91
N GLN A 13 -7.35 -6.93 -9.84
CA GLN A 13 -7.92 -8.24 -9.51
C GLN A 13 -6.97 -9.14 -8.70
N HIS A 14 -5.66 -9.07 -8.94
CA HIS A 14 -4.69 -9.92 -8.24
C HIS A 14 -4.46 -9.54 -6.78
N GLY A 15 -4.61 -8.26 -6.44
CA GLY A 15 -4.53 -7.80 -5.05
C GLY A 15 -5.70 -8.35 -4.24
N VAL A 16 -6.90 -8.25 -4.81
CA VAL A 16 -8.14 -8.77 -4.20
C VAL A 16 -8.09 -10.29 -4.03
N VAL A 17 -7.71 -11.02 -5.09
CA VAL A 17 -7.61 -12.49 -5.03
C VAL A 17 -6.59 -12.94 -3.98
N PHE A 18 -5.45 -12.24 -3.86
CA PHE A 18 -4.46 -12.56 -2.84
C PHE A 18 -4.98 -12.31 -1.43
N GLU A 19 -5.63 -11.17 -1.20
CA GLU A 19 -6.23 -10.84 0.09
C GLU A 19 -7.30 -11.86 0.48
N GLU A 20 -8.19 -12.23 -0.44
CA GLU A 20 -9.22 -13.26 -0.25
C GLU A 20 -8.59 -14.59 0.16
N TRP A 21 -7.65 -15.09 -0.64
CA TRP A 21 -6.95 -16.34 -0.35
C TRP A 21 -6.25 -16.32 1.02
N VAL A 22 -5.60 -15.21 1.37
CA VAL A 22 -4.96 -15.05 2.68
C VAL A 22 -6.00 -15.18 3.80
N ARG A 23 -7.14 -14.49 3.70
CA ARG A 23 -8.18 -14.51 4.73
C ARG A 23 -8.77 -15.91 4.89
N GLU A 24 -9.03 -16.60 3.78
CA GLU A 24 -9.57 -17.97 3.76
C GLU A 24 -8.62 -18.96 4.44
N GLU A 25 -7.36 -19.00 4.00
CA GLU A 25 -6.41 -20.03 4.44
C GLU A 25 -5.86 -19.79 5.85
N PHE A 26 -5.58 -18.54 6.21
CA PHE A 26 -4.82 -18.23 7.42
C PHE A 26 -5.67 -17.63 8.54
N PHE A 27 -6.78 -16.98 8.20
CA PHE A 27 -7.59 -16.20 9.15
C PHE A 27 -9.04 -16.69 9.25
N GLY A 28 -9.27 -17.97 8.95
CA GLY A 28 -10.55 -18.64 9.16
C GLY A 28 -11.69 -18.09 8.31
N GLY A 29 -11.38 -17.55 7.13
CA GLY A 29 -12.36 -16.94 6.25
C GLY A 29 -12.88 -15.59 6.75
N TYR A 30 -12.06 -14.84 7.49
CA TYR A 30 -12.44 -13.51 7.98
C TYR A 30 -13.01 -12.64 6.86
N THR A 31 -14.19 -12.07 7.11
CA THR A 31 -14.88 -11.17 6.20
C THR A 31 -14.83 -9.74 6.75
N PRO A 32 -14.27 -8.77 6.02
CA PRO A 32 -14.33 -7.37 6.39
C PRO A 32 -15.74 -6.86 6.63
N GLU A 33 -15.94 -6.05 7.68
CA GLU A 33 -17.23 -5.40 7.93
C GLU A 33 -17.49 -4.28 6.92
N SER A 34 -16.43 -3.61 6.45
CA SER A 34 -16.48 -2.53 5.45
C SER A 34 -15.14 -2.42 4.72
N TYR A 35 -15.17 -1.99 3.46
CA TYR A 35 -13.96 -1.65 2.71
C TYR A 35 -13.15 -0.51 3.34
N THR A 36 -13.80 0.34 4.16
CA THR A 36 -13.16 1.50 4.80
C THR A 36 -12.49 1.16 6.12
N GLN A 37 -12.64 -0.06 6.63
CA GLN A 37 -12.10 -0.44 7.93
C GLN A 37 -10.58 -0.23 7.99
N LYS A 38 -10.04 -0.07 9.22
CA LYS A 38 -8.64 0.34 9.39
C LYS A 38 -7.65 -0.65 8.77
N TRP A 39 -7.89 -1.93 9.01
CA TRP A 39 -7.01 -3.04 8.68
C TRP A 39 -7.76 -4.07 7.84
N ASP A 40 -7.09 -4.62 6.82
CA ASP A 40 -7.65 -5.69 5.98
C ASP A 40 -8.02 -6.90 6.85
N ILE A 41 -7.19 -7.21 7.86
CA ILE A 41 -7.48 -8.20 8.91
C ILE A 41 -7.15 -7.57 10.27
N PRO A 42 -8.13 -7.35 11.17
CA PRO A 42 -7.88 -6.75 12.47
C PRO A 42 -7.18 -7.73 13.43
N ALA A 43 -6.53 -7.18 14.47
CA ALA A 43 -5.89 -7.93 15.55
C ALA A 43 -6.76 -9.06 16.13
N GLY A 44 -8.05 -8.76 16.39
CA GLY A 44 -9.00 -9.72 16.94
C GLY A 44 -9.32 -10.91 16.01
N ALA A 45 -9.08 -10.78 14.70
CA ALA A 45 -9.21 -11.88 13.75
C ALA A 45 -7.91 -12.71 13.62
N ASN A 46 -6.76 -12.16 14.01
CA ASN A 46 -5.48 -12.85 13.97
C ASN A 46 -5.21 -13.64 15.26
N LEU A 47 -5.93 -14.75 15.43
CA LEU A 47 -5.80 -15.59 16.63
C LEU A 47 -4.55 -16.49 16.65
N ARG A 48 -3.87 -16.65 15.51
CA ARG A 48 -2.80 -17.65 15.33
C ARG A 48 -1.40 -17.07 15.15
N PHE A 49 -1.29 -15.82 14.74
CA PHE A 49 -0.02 -15.19 14.37
C PHE A 49 0.26 -13.93 15.18
N GLY A 50 0.19 -14.05 16.51
CA GLY A 50 0.63 -13.01 17.44
C GLY A 50 -0.37 -11.90 17.73
N GLY A 51 -1.60 -11.97 17.20
CA GLY A 51 -2.65 -10.99 17.54
C GLY A 51 -2.41 -9.59 16.96
N TYR A 52 -1.48 -9.42 16.01
CA TYR A 52 -1.29 -8.16 15.32
C TYR A 52 -2.26 -8.01 14.15
N PRO A 53 -2.73 -6.79 13.84
CA PRO A 53 -3.45 -6.55 12.59
C PRO A 53 -2.57 -6.90 11.40
N VAL A 54 -3.18 -7.37 10.32
CA VAL A 54 -2.51 -7.83 9.11
C VAL A 54 -2.99 -7.03 7.91
N ASN A 55 -2.03 -6.64 7.08
CA ASN A 55 -2.24 -5.90 5.86
C ASN A 55 -1.60 -6.69 4.70
N PRO A 56 -2.38 -7.50 3.95
CA PRO A 56 -1.89 -8.20 2.78
C PRO A 56 -1.66 -7.23 1.63
N LYS A 57 -0.51 -7.35 0.95
CA LYS A 57 -0.21 -6.58 -0.25
C LYS A 57 0.42 -7.47 -1.30
N ALA A 58 -0.12 -7.40 -2.52
CA ALA A 58 0.41 -8.10 -3.68
C ALA A 58 1.19 -7.13 -4.56
N THR A 59 2.43 -7.48 -4.92
CA THR A 59 3.25 -6.68 -5.85
C THR A 59 4.05 -7.57 -6.80
N LYS A 60 4.53 -7.01 -7.90
CA LYS A 60 5.38 -7.75 -8.82
C LYS A 60 6.72 -8.07 -8.12
N TYR A 61 7.26 -9.24 -8.39
CA TYR A 61 8.56 -9.62 -7.86
C TYR A 61 9.64 -8.63 -8.32
N ARG A 62 10.48 -8.17 -7.37
CA ARG A 62 11.50 -7.12 -7.55
C ARG A 62 10.96 -5.74 -7.93
N SER A 63 9.69 -5.44 -7.66
CA SER A 63 9.17 -4.06 -7.71
C SER A 63 8.92 -3.51 -6.30
N PRO A 64 8.85 -2.17 -6.16
CA PRO A 64 8.40 -1.55 -4.93
C PRO A 64 7.01 -2.05 -4.48
N VAL A 65 6.75 -1.99 -3.19
CA VAL A 65 5.42 -2.24 -2.62
C VAL A 65 4.64 -0.95 -2.64
N GLY A 66 3.56 -0.90 -3.43
CA GLY A 66 2.62 0.21 -3.40
C GLY A 66 1.76 0.13 -2.14
N LEU A 67 1.68 1.24 -1.41
CA LEU A 67 0.79 1.40 -0.28
C LEU A 67 -0.31 2.39 -0.66
N GLY A 68 -1.50 2.20 -0.10
CA GLY A 68 -2.69 3.02 -0.40
C GLY A 68 -2.63 4.39 0.26
N ASP A 69 -3.72 4.78 0.92
CA ASP A 69 -3.89 6.09 1.58
C ASP A 69 -2.70 6.45 2.49
N ALA A 70 -1.84 7.35 2.01
CA ALA A 70 -0.60 7.72 2.68
C ALA A 70 -0.83 8.35 4.05
N LEU A 71 -1.91 9.12 4.23
CA LEU A 71 -2.23 9.75 5.53
C LEU A 71 -2.60 8.69 6.56
N ARG A 72 -3.47 7.74 6.19
CA ARG A 72 -3.82 6.61 7.05
C ARG A 72 -2.62 5.74 7.39
N GLN A 73 -1.73 5.54 6.41
CA GLN A 73 -0.50 4.79 6.61
C GLN A 73 0.47 5.52 7.54
N TYR A 74 0.66 6.84 7.38
CA TYR A 74 1.54 7.64 8.23
C TYR A 74 1.11 7.59 9.71
N ASP A 75 -0.19 7.52 9.96
CA ASP A 75 -0.79 7.53 11.30
C ASP A 75 -0.75 6.18 12.04
N ILE A 76 -0.15 5.16 11.45
CA ILE A 76 -0.01 3.86 12.11
C ILE A 76 0.95 3.99 13.30
N ALA A 77 0.38 3.84 14.50
CA ALA A 77 1.08 3.92 15.78
C ALA A 77 1.06 2.60 16.58
N GLU A 78 0.68 1.49 15.94
CA GLU A 78 0.63 0.14 16.54
C GLU A 78 1.44 -0.86 15.69
N PRO A 79 1.99 -1.95 16.28
CA PRO A 79 2.62 -3.00 15.49
C PRO A 79 1.63 -3.68 14.56
N PHE A 80 2.08 -4.07 13.38
CA PHE A 80 1.25 -4.77 12.39
C PHE A 80 2.09 -5.73 11.55
N ILE A 81 1.43 -6.67 10.87
CA ILE A 81 2.06 -7.58 9.92
C ILE A 81 1.75 -7.08 8.51
N LEU A 82 2.79 -6.76 7.75
CA LEU A 82 2.70 -6.57 6.31
C LEU A 82 2.96 -7.92 5.64
N LEU A 83 1.90 -8.54 5.10
CA LEU A 83 2.00 -9.83 4.42
C LEU A 83 2.17 -9.60 2.92
N LEU A 84 3.38 -9.80 2.42
CA LEU A 84 3.75 -9.49 1.04
C LEU A 84 3.64 -10.72 0.15
N GLY A 85 2.77 -10.67 -0.85
CA GLY A 85 2.68 -11.63 -1.94
C GLY A 85 3.38 -11.11 -3.19
N PHE A 86 4.49 -11.73 -3.58
CA PHE A 86 5.22 -11.36 -4.79
C PHE A 86 4.80 -12.24 -5.96
N TRP A 87 4.31 -11.64 -7.03
CA TRP A 87 3.93 -12.36 -8.25
C TRP A 87 4.89 -12.11 -9.40
N GLN A 88 5.00 -13.10 -10.30
CA GLN A 88 5.64 -12.97 -11.60
C GLN A 88 4.61 -13.22 -12.70
N GLN A 89 4.79 -12.56 -13.84
CA GLN A 89 4.06 -12.86 -15.07
C GLN A 89 4.86 -13.94 -15.82
N ASP A 90 4.22 -15.07 -16.09
CA ASP A 90 4.73 -16.19 -16.88
C ASP A 90 3.74 -16.41 -18.03
N ASP A 91 4.09 -15.93 -19.22
CA ASP A 91 3.19 -15.78 -20.38
C ASP A 91 1.87 -15.07 -20.03
N ASP A 92 0.73 -15.76 -20.13
CA ASP A 92 -0.61 -15.26 -19.82
C ASP A 92 -1.03 -15.48 -18.35
N VAL A 93 -0.19 -16.16 -17.55
CA VAL A 93 -0.49 -16.51 -16.16
C VAL A 93 0.33 -15.66 -15.18
N LYS A 94 -0.32 -15.18 -14.12
CA LYS A 94 0.38 -14.64 -12.94
C LYS A 94 0.50 -15.69 -11.86
N ARG A 95 1.71 -15.88 -11.35
CA ARG A 95 2.01 -16.83 -10.28
C ARG A 95 2.64 -16.12 -9.10
N PHE A 96 2.17 -16.37 -7.89
CA PHE A 96 2.86 -15.97 -6.67
C PHE A 96 4.12 -16.84 -6.51
N VAL A 97 5.28 -16.20 -6.47
CA VAL A 97 6.59 -16.86 -6.39
C VAL A 97 7.23 -16.73 -5.02
N ASN A 98 6.73 -15.82 -4.18
CA ASN A 98 7.18 -15.67 -2.80
C ASN A 98 6.06 -15.02 -1.97
N ILE A 99 5.90 -15.48 -0.73
CA ILE A 99 5.01 -14.87 0.26
C ILE A 99 5.82 -14.66 1.53
N THR A 100 5.85 -13.43 2.04
CA THR A 100 6.70 -13.08 3.18
C THR A 100 5.91 -12.24 4.20
N PRO A 101 5.72 -12.72 5.43
CA PRO A 101 5.22 -11.89 6.51
C PRO A 101 6.36 -11.03 7.09
N VAL A 102 6.11 -9.74 7.27
CA VAL A 102 7.03 -8.83 7.97
C VAL A 102 6.27 -8.16 9.11
N THR A 103 6.71 -8.39 10.35
CA THR A 103 6.21 -7.64 11.51
C THR A 103 6.91 -6.29 11.57
N ILE A 104 6.13 -5.22 11.53
CA ILE A 104 6.60 -3.84 11.54
C ILE A 104 6.18 -3.20 12.86
N HIS A 105 7.15 -2.66 13.59
CA HIS A 105 6.92 -1.86 14.79
C HIS A 105 6.83 -0.36 14.43
N PRO A 106 6.12 0.46 15.24
CA PRO A 106 5.91 1.87 14.95
C PRO A 106 7.20 2.67 14.72
N GLU A 107 8.27 2.35 15.45
CA GLU A 107 9.58 3.01 15.31
C GLU A 107 10.18 2.74 13.91
N THR A 108 10.22 1.48 13.48
CA THR A 108 10.65 1.09 12.14
C THR A 108 9.76 1.71 11.07
N TRP A 109 8.45 1.76 11.30
CA TRP A 109 7.50 2.36 10.37
C TRP A 109 7.79 3.84 10.15
N ARG A 110 7.92 4.61 11.24
CA ARG A 110 8.28 6.04 11.19
C ARG A 110 9.61 6.27 10.48
N MET A 111 10.61 5.44 10.76
CA MET A 111 11.91 5.54 10.10
C MET A 111 11.82 5.37 8.57
N MET A 112 10.91 4.51 8.07
CA MET A 112 10.76 4.29 6.62
C MET A 112 10.17 5.47 5.87
N TRP A 113 9.41 6.35 6.53
CA TRP A 113 8.94 7.62 5.95
C TRP A 113 10.08 8.61 5.70
N GLY A 114 11.21 8.45 6.39
CA GLY A 114 12.36 9.33 6.26
C GLY A 114 11.99 10.78 6.63
N PRO A 115 12.33 11.78 5.81
CA PRO A 115 12.08 13.18 6.12
C PRO A 115 10.64 13.64 5.81
N VAL A 116 9.80 12.78 5.21
CA VAL A 116 8.43 13.15 4.82
C VAL A 116 7.62 13.44 6.07
N THR A 117 7.02 14.62 6.13
CA THR A 117 6.15 15.03 7.24
C THR A 117 4.68 14.78 6.93
N ARG A 118 3.84 14.83 7.96
CA ARG A 118 2.38 14.82 7.78
C ARG A 118 1.91 16.00 6.90
N GLU A 119 2.49 17.18 7.09
CA GLU A 119 2.13 18.39 6.35
C GLU A 119 2.43 18.23 4.85
N ASP A 120 3.54 17.57 4.50
CA ASP A 120 3.87 17.24 3.11
C ASP A 120 2.79 16.35 2.47
N LEU A 121 2.33 15.33 3.21
CA LEU A 121 1.27 14.42 2.74
C LEU A 121 -0.08 15.13 2.59
N GLU A 122 -0.42 16.04 3.52
CA GLU A 122 -1.64 16.84 3.45
C GLU A 122 -1.62 17.82 2.27
N ARG A 123 -0.47 18.44 2.00
CA ARG A 123 -0.24 19.28 0.82
C ARG A 123 -0.43 18.47 -0.46
N LEU A 124 0.21 17.30 -0.55
CA LEU A 124 0.09 16.41 -1.72
C LEU A 124 -1.35 15.94 -1.94
N ASN A 125 -2.04 15.52 -0.87
CA ASN A 125 -3.44 15.08 -0.93
C ASN A 125 -4.38 16.21 -1.38
N SER A 126 -4.10 17.45 -0.97
CA SER A 126 -4.87 18.63 -1.38
C SER A 126 -4.68 18.92 -2.87
N LEU A 127 -3.44 18.86 -3.37
CA LEU A 127 -3.13 19.04 -4.79
C LEU A 127 -3.80 17.97 -5.67
N ILE A 128 -3.78 16.70 -5.25
CA ILE A 128 -4.42 15.60 -5.99
C ILE A 128 -5.94 15.78 -6.08
N LYS A 129 -6.56 16.38 -5.06
CA LYS A 129 -8.01 16.61 -5.01
C LYS A 129 -8.43 17.89 -5.72
N ASP A 130 -7.49 18.77 -6.05
CA ASP A 130 -7.77 19.98 -6.79
C ASP A 130 -8.03 19.67 -8.26
N ARG A 131 -9.31 19.72 -8.64
CA ARG A 131 -9.76 19.45 -10.02
C ARG A 131 -9.46 20.57 -11.00
N SER A 132 -8.91 21.69 -10.52
CA SER A 132 -8.51 22.81 -11.39
C SER A 132 -7.10 22.64 -11.96
N ILE A 133 -6.29 21.73 -11.41
CA ILE A 133 -4.91 21.47 -11.82
C ILE A 133 -4.88 20.27 -12.79
N ASP A 134 -4.08 20.35 -13.85
CA ASP A 134 -3.90 19.21 -14.76
C ASP A 134 -3.14 18.08 -14.05
N TYR A 135 -3.60 16.84 -14.21
CA TYR A 135 -3.03 15.68 -13.53
C TYR A 135 -1.54 15.47 -13.81
N ARG A 136 -1.00 15.96 -14.93
CA ARG A 136 0.43 15.87 -15.25
C ARG A 136 1.25 16.79 -14.35
N GLU A 137 0.72 17.96 -14.06
CA GLU A 137 1.36 18.93 -13.17
C GLU A 137 1.36 18.43 -11.73
N VAL A 138 0.24 17.84 -11.28
CA VAL A 138 0.16 17.14 -9.99
C VAL A 138 1.20 16.01 -9.89
N ARG A 139 1.40 15.25 -10.97
CA ARG A 139 2.38 14.16 -11.01
C ARG A 139 3.83 14.65 -10.91
N ASN A 140 4.16 15.76 -11.58
CA ASN A 140 5.50 16.36 -11.48
C ASN A 140 5.78 16.84 -10.05
N LEU A 141 4.82 17.52 -9.42
CA LEU A 141 4.94 17.96 -8.03
C LEU A 141 5.10 16.78 -7.05
N ALA A 142 4.39 15.68 -7.28
CA ALA A 142 4.55 14.46 -6.50
C ALA A 142 5.97 13.87 -6.62
N GLN A 143 6.56 13.89 -7.83
CA GLN A 143 7.93 13.44 -8.06
C GLN A 143 8.95 14.32 -7.36
N GLU A 144 8.79 15.65 -7.36
CA GLU A 144 9.70 16.56 -6.65
C GLU A 144 9.75 16.26 -5.15
N ILE A 145 8.60 15.96 -4.54
CA ILE A 145 8.53 15.56 -3.12
C ILE A 145 9.25 14.22 -2.88
N GLU A 146 9.05 13.24 -3.78
CA GLU A 146 9.71 11.93 -3.71
C GLU A 146 11.24 12.07 -3.83
N GLU A 147 11.72 12.86 -4.78
CA GLU A 147 13.13 13.12 -5.04
C GLU A 147 13.79 13.87 -3.88
N ALA A 148 13.15 14.89 -3.33
CA ALA A 148 13.64 15.60 -2.14
C ALA A 148 13.85 14.65 -0.95
N GLY A 149 12.89 13.73 -0.73
CA GLY A 149 13.02 12.69 0.29
C GLY A 149 14.10 11.65 -0.01
N ALA A 150 14.40 11.36 -1.28
CA ALA A 150 15.47 10.45 -1.68
C ALA A 150 16.87 11.07 -1.50
N VAL A 151 17.05 12.35 -1.84
CA VAL A 151 18.32 13.06 -1.72
C VAL A 151 18.78 13.15 -0.26
N GLN A 152 17.88 13.47 0.67
CA GLN A 152 18.19 13.53 2.10
C GLN A 152 18.67 12.17 2.67
N ARG A 153 18.13 11.06 2.18
CA ARG A 153 18.55 9.70 2.60
C ARG A 153 19.94 9.33 2.11
N LEU A 154 20.40 9.91 1.00
CA LEU A 154 21.75 9.70 0.48
C LEU A 154 22.77 10.54 1.26
N SER A 155 22.42 11.76 1.69
CA SER A 155 23.29 12.60 2.51
C SER A 155 23.50 12.05 3.92
N ASP A 156 22.48 11.43 4.53
CA ASP A 156 22.57 10.88 5.89
C ASP A 156 23.36 9.56 5.98
N ARG A 157 23.75 8.99 4.82
CA ARG A 157 24.55 7.75 4.70
C ARG A 157 26.01 7.98 4.29
N ALA A 158 26.40 9.22 4.01
CA ALA A 158 27.76 9.62 3.63
C ALA A 158 28.56 10.11 4.84
#